data_AF-A0A2Z5N4R8-F1
#
_entry.id   AF-A0A2Z5N4R8-F1
#
_cell.length_a   1.000
_cell.length_b   1.000
_cell.length_c   1.000
_cell.angle_alpha   90.00
_cell.angle_beta   90.00
_cell.angle_gamma   90.00
#
_symmetry.space_group_name_H-M   'P 1'
#
loop_
_entity.id
_entity.type
_entity.pdbx_description
1 polymer ?
#
loop_
_entity_poly.entity_id
_entity_poly.type
_entity_poly.pdbx_seq_one_letter_code
_entity_poly.pdbx_strand_id
1 'polypeptide(L)'
;MSNEALDPLLRQFAEKRLGRPLEPGEERVLLERLPSRHGNQPAPAAGTATQAPAANPPLPQLKTRQEAREQVKHFLQLNQQKAYEKMRGILQTIDAQNETTLGMLASEQRKVSGVLDAHEPQGDAQASGAADIQDSTRQALAMIGEQLTGLIRQEIEACFRQYVDSLAERLAIRLDAIDDRLQSVGAGPTELPEPTAPDAAAAVHDTRGPASME
;
A
#
# COMPACT_ATOMS: atom_id res chain seq x y z
N MET A 1 -32.78 -1.20 30.86
CA MET A 1 -31.47 -1.89 30.89
C MET A 1 -30.92 -1.87 29.47
N SER A 2 -30.26 -0.79 29.09
CA SER A 2 -29.75 -0.60 27.73
C SER A 2 -28.44 -1.40 27.60
N ASN A 3 -28.42 -2.41 26.74
CA ASN A 3 -27.18 -3.12 26.37
C ASN A 3 -26.31 -2.15 25.57
N GLU A 4 -25.46 -1.38 26.24
CA GLU A 4 -24.38 -0.65 25.58
C GLU A 4 -23.40 -1.68 25.04
N ALA A 5 -23.56 -2.03 23.76
CA ALA A 5 -22.60 -2.81 23.01
C ALA A 5 -21.52 -1.87 22.46
N LEU A 6 -20.29 -2.38 22.32
CA LEU A 6 -19.21 -1.64 21.69
C LEU A 6 -19.58 -1.36 20.22
N ASP A 7 -19.23 -0.18 19.72
CA ASP A 7 -19.43 0.17 18.30
C ASP A 7 -18.86 -0.97 17.41
N PRO A 8 -19.67 -1.53 16.47
CA PRO A 8 -19.26 -2.67 15.64
C PRO A 8 -17.95 -2.44 14.88
N LEU A 9 -17.65 -1.21 14.47
CA LEU A 9 -16.38 -0.85 13.83
C LEU A 9 -15.18 -0.96 14.78
N LEU A 10 -15.39 -0.55 16.03
CA LEU A 10 -14.36 -0.62 17.07
C LEU A 10 -14.11 -2.07 17.51
N ARG A 11 -15.18 -2.87 17.57
CA ARG A 11 -15.10 -4.32 17.82
C ARG A 11 -14.26 -5.01 16.74
N GLN A 12 -14.59 -4.76 15.46
CA GLN A 12 -13.86 -5.34 14.34
C GLN A 12 -12.37 -4.92 14.34
N PHE A 13 -12.07 -3.68 14.70
CA PHE A 13 -10.70 -3.21 14.83
C PHE A 13 -9.95 -3.93 15.96
N ALA A 14 -10.57 -4.09 17.12
CA ALA A 14 -10.00 -4.82 18.25
C ALA A 14 -9.74 -6.28 17.87
N GLU A 15 -10.71 -6.96 17.27
CA GLU A 15 -10.59 -8.36 16.82
C GLU A 15 -9.50 -8.53 15.77
N LYS A 16 -9.35 -7.60 14.82
CA LYS A 16 -8.28 -7.63 13.83
C LYS A 16 -6.89 -7.45 14.45
N ARG A 17 -6.79 -6.68 15.54
CA ARG A 17 -5.52 -6.50 16.28
C ARG A 17 -5.21 -7.66 17.22
N LEU A 18 -6.24 -8.28 17.79
CA LEU A 18 -6.13 -9.41 18.71
C LEU A 18 -6.00 -10.76 17.99
N GLY A 19 -6.41 -10.84 16.72
CA GLY A 19 -6.40 -12.07 15.93
C GLY A 19 -7.38 -13.13 16.44
N ARG A 20 -8.31 -12.75 17.32
CA ARG A 20 -9.31 -13.60 17.98
C ARG A 20 -10.59 -12.78 18.29
N PRO A 21 -11.76 -13.42 18.41
CA PRO A 21 -12.99 -12.72 18.78
C PRO A 21 -12.87 -12.09 20.17
N LEU A 22 -13.51 -10.93 20.35
CA LEU A 22 -13.46 -10.17 21.59
C LEU A 22 -14.37 -10.81 22.64
N GLU A 23 -13.82 -11.16 23.80
CA GLU A 23 -14.58 -11.74 24.90
C GLU A 23 -15.54 -10.69 25.52
N PRO A 24 -16.75 -11.09 25.97
CA PRO A 24 -17.74 -10.15 26.49
C PRO A 24 -17.30 -9.40 27.76
N GLY A 25 -16.31 -9.94 28.49
CA GLY A 25 -15.66 -9.24 29.60
C GLY A 25 -14.69 -8.14 29.15
N GLU A 26 -13.98 -8.35 28.04
CA GLU A 26 -13.05 -7.38 27.46
C GLU A 26 -13.80 -6.22 26.79
N GLU A 27 -14.97 -6.51 26.18
CA GLU A 27 -15.86 -5.51 25.59
C GLU A 27 -16.34 -4.47 26.62
N ARG A 28 -16.68 -4.91 27.84
CA ARG A 28 -17.10 -4.02 28.94
C ARG A 28 -15.97 -3.12 29.44
N VAL A 29 -14.75 -3.63 29.49
CA VAL A 29 -13.56 -2.84 29.89
C VAL A 29 -13.24 -1.78 28.83
N LEU A 30 -13.44 -2.08 27.54
CA LEU A 30 -13.26 -1.12 26.47
C LEU A 30 -14.36 -0.05 26.47
N LEU A 31 -15.60 -0.43 26.75
CA LEU A 31 -16.72 0.51 26.95
C LEU A 31 -16.47 1.47 28.11
N GLU A 32 -15.96 0.99 29.24
CA GLU A 32 -15.64 1.82 30.42
C GLU A 32 -14.45 2.77 30.17
N ARG A 33 -13.53 2.39 29.26
CA ARG A 33 -12.37 3.21 28.89
C ARG A 33 -12.64 4.19 27.74
N LEU A 34 -13.74 4.02 27.01
CA LEU A 34 -14.16 5.00 26.03
C LEU A 34 -14.73 6.20 26.78
N PRO A 35 -14.27 7.44 26.49
CA PRO A 35 -14.89 8.61 27.07
C PRO A 35 -16.36 8.60 26.63
N SER A 36 -17.25 8.38 27.60
CA SER A 36 -18.67 8.24 27.37
C SER A 36 -19.17 9.40 26.51
N ARG A 37 -19.53 9.10 25.27
CA ARG A 37 -20.27 9.99 24.37
C ARG A 37 -21.74 10.07 24.82
N HIS A 38 -21.96 10.21 26.11
CA HIS A 38 -23.21 10.63 26.72
C HIS A 38 -22.95 11.97 27.37
N GLY A 39 -23.22 13.02 26.59
CA GLY A 39 -23.25 14.38 27.08
C GLY A 39 -24.27 14.49 28.21
N ASN A 40 -23.76 14.63 29.42
CA ASN A 40 -24.39 15.33 30.54
C ASN A 40 -23.37 15.42 31.68
N GLN A 41 -22.35 16.25 31.47
CA GLN A 41 -21.60 16.82 32.58
C GLN A 41 -21.86 18.33 32.58
N PRO A 42 -22.71 18.86 33.48
CA PRO A 42 -22.77 20.30 33.66
C PRO A 42 -21.42 20.76 34.19
N ALA A 43 -20.79 21.69 33.47
CA ALA A 43 -19.61 22.39 33.94
C ALA A 43 -19.92 23.09 35.27
N PRO A 44 -19.14 22.88 36.35
CA PRO A 44 -19.21 23.77 37.49
C PRO A 44 -18.47 25.06 37.14
N ALA A 45 -19.19 26.16 37.31
CA ALA A 45 -18.74 27.52 37.09
C ALA A 45 -17.45 27.85 37.86
N ALA A 46 -16.69 28.79 37.29
CA ALA A 46 -15.55 29.43 37.91
C ALA A 46 -15.87 29.88 39.34
N GLY A 47 -15.07 29.42 40.31
CA GLY A 47 -15.19 29.84 41.70
C GLY A 47 -14.12 29.23 42.59
N THR A 48 -13.18 30.08 43.00
CA THR A 48 -12.34 30.01 44.22
C THR A 48 -11.37 28.83 44.40
N ALA A 49 -10.10 29.19 44.54
CA ALA A 49 -9.00 28.34 44.97
C ALA A 49 -9.27 27.69 46.34
N THR A 50 -9.09 26.37 46.42
CA THR A 50 -8.82 25.68 47.69
C THR A 50 -7.94 24.46 47.39
N GLN A 51 -6.75 24.43 47.96
CA GLN A 51 -5.78 23.34 47.86
C GLN A 51 -6.39 22.04 48.43
N ALA A 52 -6.33 20.94 47.67
CA ALA A 52 -6.60 19.60 48.18
C ALA A 52 -5.25 18.92 48.55
N PRO A 53 -5.17 18.27 49.73
CA PRO A 53 -3.92 17.76 50.27
C PRO A 53 -3.44 16.52 49.49
N ALA A 54 -2.12 16.48 49.24
CA ALA A 54 -1.42 15.35 48.68
C ALA A 54 -1.52 14.12 49.61
N ALA A 55 -2.14 13.05 49.11
CA ALA A 55 -2.08 11.73 49.73
C ALA A 55 -1.98 10.65 48.63
N ASN A 56 -0.82 10.58 47.97
CA ASN A 56 -0.45 9.41 47.18
C ASN A 56 0.25 8.40 48.11
N PRO A 57 -0.25 7.17 48.27
CA PRO A 57 0.53 6.12 48.93
C PRO A 57 1.73 5.74 48.04
N PRO A 58 2.94 5.53 48.59
CA PRO A 58 4.10 5.14 47.78
C PRO A 58 3.91 3.71 47.26
N LEU A 59 3.86 3.56 45.93
CA LEU A 59 3.74 2.28 45.24
C LEU A 59 4.98 1.40 45.51
N PRO A 60 4.82 0.15 46.00
CA PRO A 60 5.88 -0.84 46.03
C PRO A 60 6.09 -1.43 44.62
N GLN A 61 6.70 -0.67 43.69
CA GLN A 61 6.85 -1.08 42.28
C GLN A 61 8.27 -0.95 41.71
N LEU A 62 9.25 -0.45 42.49
CA LEU A 62 10.60 -0.24 41.96
C LEU A 62 11.41 -1.54 41.83
N LYS A 63 11.24 -2.50 42.75
CA LYS A 63 11.98 -3.78 42.71
C LYS A 63 11.56 -4.67 41.53
N THR A 64 10.26 -4.86 41.35
CA THR A 64 9.69 -5.66 40.24
C THR A 64 9.93 -5.05 38.87
N ARG A 65 9.93 -3.72 38.75
CA ARG A 65 10.23 -3.04 37.47
C ARG A 65 11.71 -3.14 37.09
N GLN A 66 12.61 -3.13 38.08
CA GLN A 66 14.05 -3.34 37.86
C GLN A 66 14.32 -4.79 37.41
N GLU A 67 13.75 -5.77 38.12
CA GLU A 67 13.85 -7.20 37.78
C GLU A 67 13.28 -7.50 36.39
N ALA A 68 12.14 -6.90 36.03
CA ALA A 68 11.56 -7.03 34.69
C ALA A 68 12.49 -6.45 33.60
N ARG A 69 13.18 -5.33 33.86
CA ARG A 69 14.15 -4.77 32.92
C ARG A 69 15.36 -5.68 32.73
N GLU A 70 15.84 -6.30 33.81
CA GLU A 70 16.94 -7.26 33.75
C GLU A 70 16.54 -8.53 32.99
N GLN A 71 15.32 -9.03 33.21
CA GLN A 71 14.79 -10.18 32.48
C GLN A 71 14.62 -9.88 30.98
N VAL A 72 14.11 -8.70 30.63
CA VAL A 72 14.00 -8.25 29.22
C VAL A 72 15.37 -8.10 28.59
N LYS A 73 16.37 -7.57 29.32
CA LYS A 73 17.75 -7.47 28.84
C LYS A 73 18.35 -8.85 28.56
N HIS A 74 18.16 -9.80 29.48
CA HIS A 74 18.63 -11.17 29.32
C HIS A 74 17.93 -11.89 28.15
N PHE A 75 16.61 -11.75 28.03
CA PHE A 75 15.86 -12.31 26.91
C PHE A 75 16.28 -11.71 25.58
N LEU A 76 16.50 -10.39 25.52
CA LEU A 76 16.95 -9.71 24.32
C LEU A 76 18.35 -10.19 23.92
N GLN A 77 19.26 -10.34 24.88
CA GLN A 77 20.61 -10.86 24.62
C GLN A 77 20.59 -12.30 24.12
N LEU A 78 19.79 -13.16 24.75
CA LEU A 78 19.62 -14.56 24.32
C LEU A 78 18.97 -14.64 22.92
N ASN A 79 17.97 -13.81 22.65
CA ASN A 79 17.31 -13.76 21.36
C ASN A 79 18.27 -13.28 20.27
N GLN A 80 19.08 -12.25 20.56
CA GLN A 80 20.10 -11.76 19.65
C GLN A 80 21.13 -12.84 19.35
N GLN A 81 21.66 -13.56 20.35
CA GLN A 81 22.57 -14.68 20.13
C GLN A 81 21.93 -15.76 19.23
N LYS A 82 20.69 -16.15 19.53
CA LYS A 82 19.95 -17.13 18.74
C LYS A 82 19.70 -16.66 17.31
N ALA A 83 19.47 -15.37 17.11
CA ALA A 83 19.32 -14.78 15.77
C ALA A 83 20.64 -14.82 14.99
N TYR A 84 21.77 -14.50 15.64
CA TYR A 84 23.10 -14.61 15.02
C TYR A 84 23.46 -16.04 14.63
N GLU A 85 23.17 -17.02 15.48
CA GLU A 85 23.42 -18.44 15.19
C GLU A 85 22.55 -18.93 14.01
N LYS A 86 21.27 -18.56 14.00
CA LYS A 86 20.38 -18.88 12.87
C LYS A 86 20.87 -18.25 11.57
N MET A 87 21.23 -16.98 11.60
CA MET A 87 21.75 -16.27 10.43
C MET A 87 23.01 -16.94 9.90
N ARG A 88 23.95 -17.29 10.79
CA ARG A 88 25.16 -18.03 10.41
C ARG A 88 24.85 -19.39 9.78
N GLY A 89 23.90 -20.14 10.32
CA GLY A 89 23.48 -21.42 9.75
C GLY A 89 22.83 -21.28 8.37
N ILE A 90 22.02 -20.23 8.16
CA ILE A 90 21.45 -19.92 6.85
C ILE A 90 22.55 -19.58 5.85
N LEU A 91 23.50 -18.71 6.21
CA LEU A 91 24.63 -18.36 5.33
C LEU A 91 25.45 -19.60 4.96
N GLN A 92 25.79 -20.46 5.92
CA GLN A 92 26.50 -21.72 5.64
C GLN A 92 25.73 -22.64 4.70
N THR A 93 24.40 -22.68 4.82
CA THR A 93 23.55 -23.47 3.92
C THR A 93 23.55 -22.90 2.51
N ILE A 94 23.47 -21.57 2.38
CA ILE A 94 23.54 -20.87 1.08
C ILE A 94 24.90 -21.14 0.41
N ASP A 95 25.99 -21.02 1.16
CA ASP A 95 27.34 -21.29 0.63
C ASP A 95 27.48 -22.73 0.13
N ALA A 96 26.99 -23.72 0.90
CA ALA A 96 27.01 -25.12 0.49
C ALA A 96 26.13 -25.40 -0.74
N GLN A 97 24.96 -24.76 -0.83
CA GLN A 97 24.08 -24.84 -2.00
C GLN A 97 24.72 -24.20 -3.23
N ASN A 98 25.41 -23.08 -3.06
CA ASN A 98 26.10 -22.39 -4.14
C ASN A 98 27.25 -23.24 -4.69
N GLU A 99 28.11 -23.76 -3.82
CA GLU A 99 29.20 -24.68 -4.22
C GLU A 99 28.67 -25.91 -4.96
N THR A 100 27.57 -26.50 -4.47
CA THR A 100 26.92 -27.63 -5.15
C THR A 100 26.43 -27.24 -6.55
N THR A 101 25.82 -26.06 -6.67
CA THR A 101 25.29 -25.55 -7.94
C THR A 101 26.41 -25.24 -8.94
N LEU A 102 27.47 -24.58 -8.48
CA LEU A 102 28.66 -24.30 -9.29
C LEU A 102 29.36 -25.60 -9.72
N GLY A 103 29.44 -26.59 -8.84
CA GLY A 103 29.97 -27.92 -9.17
C GLY A 103 29.13 -28.64 -10.24
N MET A 104 27.81 -28.57 -10.14
CA MET A 104 26.91 -29.10 -11.17
C MET A 104 27.10 -28.36 -12.50
N LEU A 105 27.14 -27.03 -12.49
CA LEU A 105 27.36 -26.21 -13.69
C LEU A 105 28.71 -26.55 -14.35
N ALA A 106 29.78 -26.69 -13.57
CA ALA A 106 31.09 -27.11 -14.07
C ALA A 106 31.05 -28.52 -14.68
N SER A 107 30.27 -29.44 -14.08
CA SER A 107 30.08 -30.79 -14.62
C SER A 107 29.31 -30.76 -15.94
N GLU A 108 28.31 -29.91 -16.08
CA GLU A 108 27.56 -29.72 -17.32
C GLU A 108 28.42 -29.06 -18.39
N GLN A 109 29.19 -28.03 -18.04
CA GLN A 109 30.14 -27.41 -18.95
C GLN A 109 31.15 -28.44 -19.48
N ARG A 110 31.70 -29.30 -18.61
CA ARG A 110 32.60 -30.38 -19.03
C ARG A 110 31.91 -31.38 -19.96
N LYS A 111 30.65 -31.73 -19.71
CA LYS A 111 29.86 -32.61 -20.59
C LYS A 111 29.62 -31.96 -21.96
N VAL A 112 29.26 -30.67 -21.98
CA VAL A 112 29.05 -29.91 -23.22
C VAL A 112 30.35 -29.80 -24.02
N SER A 113 31.47 -29.46 -23.37
CA SER A 113 32.79 -29.46 -24.02
C SER A 113 33.16 -30.83 -24.59
N GLY A 114 32.94 -31.92 -23.83
CA GLY A 114 33.21 -33.27 -24.32
C GLY A 114 32.34 -33.69 -25.52
N VAL A 115 31.09 -33.22 -25.60
CA VAL A 115 30.22 -33.46 -26.76
C VAL A 115 30.67 -32.64 -27.98
N LEU A 116 31.12 -31.40 -27.77
CA LEU A 116 31.63 -30.54 -28.84
C LEU A 116 32.95 -31.10 -29.41
N ASP A 117 33.86 -31.59 -28.58
CA ASP A 117 35.10 -32.23 -29.02
C ASP A 117 34.83 -33.56 -29.76
N ALA A 118 33.79 -34.31 -29.36
CA ALA A 118 33.35 -35.51 -30.07
C ALA A 118 32.69 -35.23 -31.43
N HIS A 119 32.33 -33.98 -31.70
CA HIS A 119 31.74 -33.51 -32.96
C HIS A 119 32.73 -32.60 -33.73
N GLU A 120 34.05 -32.80 -33.59
CA GLU A 120 34.99 -32.24 -34.55
C GLU A 120 34.80 -32.94 -35.91
N PRO A 121 34.31 -32.25 -36.95
CA PRO A 121 34.07 -32.87 -38.24
C PRO A 121 35.39 -33.02 -38.99
N GLN A 122 35.73 -34.25 -39.36
CA GLN A 122 36.76 -34.53 -40.36
C GLN A 122 36.50 -33.65 -41.59
N GLY A 123 37.48 -32.78 -41.87
CA GLY A 123 37.42 -31.77 -42.91
C GLY A 123 37.10 -32.34 -44.29
N ASP A 124 36.58 -31.45 -45.13
CA ASP A 124 36.46 -31.52 -46.60
C ASP A 124 35.08 -31.84 -47.21
N ALA A 125 34.03 -32.14 -46.42
CA ALA A 125 32.66 -32.27 -46.95
C ALA A 125 31.66 -31.20 -46.48
N GLN A 126 32.04 -30.32 -45.53
CA GLN A 126 31.09 -29.42 -44.86
C GLN A 126 30.92 -28.03 -45.47
N ALA A 127 31.77 -27.61 -46.42
CA ALA A 127 31.68 -26.26 -46.98
C ALA A 127 30.36 -25.99 -47.73
N SER A 128 29.77 -27.02 -48.35
CA SER A 128 28.51 -26.86 -49.11
C SER A 128 27.27 -26.91 -48.22
N GLY A 129 27.25 -27.76 -47.18
CA GLY A 129 26.12 -27.84 -46.24
C GLY A 129 26.09 -26.71 -45.21
N ALA A 130 27.26 -26.19 -44.81
CA ALA A 130 27.32 -25.05 -43.89
C ALA A 130 26.76 -23.77 -44.52
N ALA A 131 26.95 -23.56 -45.83
CA ALA A 131 26.39 -22.43 -46.55
C ALA A 131 24.85 -22.49 -46.61
N ASP A 132 24.27 -23.65 -46.95
CA ASP A 132 22.81 -23.83 -47.00
C ASP A 132 22.15 -23.73 -45.60
N ILE A 133 22.80 -24.24 -44.55
CA ILE A 133 22.30 -24.12 -43.17
C ILE A 133 22.38 -22.66 -42.69
N GLN A 134 23.45 -21.93 -43.04
CA GLN A 134 23.56 -20.51 -42.73
C GLN A 134 22.51 -19.68 -43.45
N ASP A 135 22.22 -19.98 -44.73
CA ASP A 135 21.21 -19.25 -45.49
C ASP A 135 19.78 -19.56 -44.99
N SER A 136 19.50 -20.82 -44.64
CA SER A 136 18.26 -21.23 -43.97
C SER A 136 18.09 -20.53 -42.61
N THR A 137 19.16 -20.42 -41.82
CA THR A 137 19.15 -19.69 -40.54
C THR A 137 18.91 -18.20 -40.74
N ARG A 138 19.53 -17.60 -41.77
CA ARG A 138 19.34 -16.20 -42.14
C ARG A 138 17.90 -15.92 -42.59
N GLN A 139 17.32 -16.83 -43.35
CA GLN A 139 15.93 -16.75 -43.79
C GLN A 139 14.96 -16.91 -42.61
N ALA A 140 15.22 -17.84 -41.69
CA ALA A 140 14.43 -17.99 -40.46
C ALA A 140 14.47 -16.72 -39.60
N LEU A 141 15.64 -16.11 -39.41
CA LEU A 141 15.79 -14.85 -38.69
C LEU A 141 15.05 -13.68 -39.37
N ALA A 142 15.03 -13.64 -40.71
CA ALA A 142 14.26 -12.64 -41.45
C ALA A 142 12.75 -12.80 -41.24
N MET A 143 12.23 -14.04 -41.30
CA MET A 143 10.82 -14.33 -41.04
C MET A 143 10.41 -14.01 -39.59
N ILE A 144 11.27 -14.36 -38.62
CA ILE A 144 11.04 -14.01 -37.21
C ILE A 144 11.04 -12.49 -37.04
N GLY A 145 11.96 -11.77 -37.69
CA GLY A 145 12.01 -10.31 -37.67
C GLY A 145 10.76 -9.65 -38.23
N GLU A 146 10.23 -10.18 -39.33
CA GLU A 146 8.98 -9.72 -39.94
C GLU A 146 7.78 -9.98 -39.01
N GLN A 147 7.68 -11.17 -38.42
CA GLN A 147 6.64 -11.52 -37.45
C GLN A 147 6.68 -10.64 -36.21
N LEU A 148 7.86 -10.43 -35.62
CA LEU A 148 8.05 -9.54 -34.46
C LEU A 148 7.67 -8.11 -34.80
N THR A 149 8.04 -7.62 -35.99
CA THR A 149 7.66 -6.29 -36.45
C THR A 149 6.14 -6.15 -36.59
N GLY A 150 5.46 -7.20 -37.07
CA GLY A 150 3.99 -7.26 -37.15
C GLY A 150 3.35 -7.20 -35.76
N LEU A 151 3.84 -8.01 -34.81
CA LEU A 151 3.35 -8.01 -33.43
C LEU A 151 3.56 -6.67 -32.73
N ILE A 152 4.72 -6.04 -32.90
CA ILE A 152 5.01 -4.71 -32.33
C ILE A 152 4.03 -3.66 -32.86
N ARG A 153 3.72 -3.67 -34.17
CA ARG A 153 2.74 -2.72 -34.73
C ARG A 153 1.34 -2.95 -34.15
N GLN A 154 0.92 -4.20 -34.02
CA GLN A 154 -0.38 -4.55 -33.44
C GLN A 154 -0.47 -4.12 -31.97
N GLU A 155 0.59 -4.34 -31.19
CA GLU A 155 0.63 -3.95 -29.77
C GLU A 155 0.60 -2.43 -29.62
N ILE A 156 1.34 -1.69 -30.45
CA ILE A 156 1.29 -0.22 -30.47
C ILE A 156 -0.13 0.25 -30.78
N GLU A 157 -0.77 -0.31 -31.82
CA GLU A 157 -2.13 0.06 -32.19
C GLU A 157 -3.14 -0.25 -31.08
N ALA A 158 -3.04 -1.43 -30.45
CA ALA A 158 -3.90 -1.84 -29.35
C ALA A 158 -3.73 -0.91 -28.13
N CYS A 159 -2.50 -0.57 -27.77
CA CYS A 159 -2.20 0.35 -26.68
C CYS A 159 -2.75 1.76 -26.94
N PHE A 160 -2.57 2.28 -28.16
CA PHE A 160 -3.14 3.57 -28.56
C PHE A 160 -4.66 3.55 -28.51
N ARG A 161 -5.31 2.51 -29.05
CA ARG A 161 -6.78 2.36 -28.98
C ARG A 161 -7.25 2.32 -27.52
N GLN A 162 -6.65 1.47 -26.69
CA GLN A 162 -7.04 1.37 -25.28
C GLN A 162 -6.91 2.72 -24.54
N TYR A 163 -5.83 3.46 -24.78
CA TYR A 163 -5.64 4.76 -24.16
C TYR A 163 -6.63 5.80 -24.68
N VAL A 164 -6.79 5.90 -26.00
CA VAL A 164 -7.67 6.88 -26.66
C VAL A 164 -9.13 6.59 -26.38
N ASP A 165 -9.56 5.33 -26.43
CA ASP A 165 -10.94 4.93 -26.15
C ASP A 165 -11.30 5.26 -24.69
N SER A 166 -10.41 4.98 -23.73
CA SER A 166 -10.63 5.35 -22.33
C SER A 166 -10.67 6.87 -22.10
N LEU A 167 -9.94 7.63 -22.90
CA LEU A 167 -9.93 9.09 -22.84
C LEU A 167 -11.21 9.66 -23.47
N ALA A 168 -11.62 9.11 -24.61
CA ALA A 168 -12.82 9.47 -25.33
C ALA A 168 -14.07 9.19 -24.49
N GLU A 169 -14.15 8.04 -23.84
CA GLU A 169 -15.26 7.69 -22.93
C GLU A 169 -15.34 8.65 -21.74
N ARG A 170 -14.21 8.95 -21.09
CA ARG A 170 -14.16 9.93 -19.99
C ARG A 170 -14.51 11.34 -20.45
N LEU A 171 -14.13 11.73 -21.67
CA LEU A 171 -14.45 13.02 -22.23
C LEU A 171 -15.95 13.11 -22.56
N ALA A 172 -16.52 12.07 -23.16
CA ALA A 172 -17.95 11.97 -23.44
C ALA A 172 -18.78 12.11 -22.15
N ILE A 173 -18.45 11.35 -21.11
CA ILE A 173 -19.14 11.45 -19.80
C ILE A 173 -19.06 12.88 -19.22
N ARG A 174 -17.91 13.55 -19.34
CA ARG A 174 -17.79 14.94 -18.86
C ARG A 174 -18.58 15.92 -19.70
N LEU A 175 -18.61 15.73 -21.02
CA LEU A 175 -19.39 16.59 -21.92
C LEU A 175 -20.88 16.42 -21.67
N ASP A 176 -21.36 15.19 -21.52
CA ASP A 176 -22.76 14.88 -21.18
C ASP A 176 -23.12 15.50 -19.82
N ALA A 177 -22.27 15.36 -18.80
CA ALA A 177 -22.51 15.97 -17.48
C ALA A 177 -22.50 17.52 -17.53
N ILE A 178 -21.75 18.13 -18.45
CA ILE A 178 -21.78 19.58 -18.67
C ILE A 178 -23.08 19.97 -19.37
N ASP A 179 -23.49 19.20 -20.38
CA ASP A 179 -24.73 19.45 -21.12
C ASP A 179 -25.96 19.31 -20.21
N ASP A 180 -26.03 18.27 -19.39
CA ASP A 180 -27.07 18.08 -18.36
C ASP A 180 -27.14 19.27 -17.38
N ARG A 181 -25.99 19.80 -16.95
CA ARG A 181 -25.94 20.99 -16.08
C ARG A 181 -26.42 22.24 -16.79
N LEU A 182 -26.09 22.41 -18.08
CA LEU A 182 -26.55 23.56 -18.86
C LEU A 182 -28.06 23.48 -19.14
N GLN A 183 -28.58 22.30 -19.44
CA GLN A 183 -30.01 22.05 -19.61
C GLN A 183 -30.77 22.27 -18.29
N SER A 184 -30.22 21.83 -17.16
CA SER A 184 -30.77 22.07 -15.82
C SER A 184 -30.82 23.56 -15.45
N VAL A 185 -29.79 24.34 -15.81
CA VAL A 185 -29.75 25.80 -15.59
C VAL A 185 -30.69 26.56 -16.54
N GLY A 186 -30.87 26.07 -17.77
CA GLY A 186 -31.87 26.58 -18.72
C GLY A 186 -33.32 26.22 -18.36
N ALA A 187 -33.52 25.14 -17.61
CA ALA A 187 -34.79 24.68 -17.06
C ALA A 187 -34.98 25.13 -15.59
N GLY A 188 -34.56 26.36 -15.28
CA GLY A 188 -34.89 26.98 -13.99
C GLY A 188 -36.42 27.00 -13.78
N PRO A 189 -36.93 26.63 -12.59
CA PRO A 189 -38.32 26.84 -12.26
C PRO A 189 -38.62 28.34 -12.37
N THR A 190 -39.48 28.70 -13.31
CA THR A 190 -40.12 30.01 -13.32
C THR A 190 -41.15 30.00 -12.20
N GLU A 191 -40.71 30.20 -10.97
CA GLU A 191 -41.58 30.65 -9.89
C GLU A 191 -40.89 31.80 -9.16
N LEU A 192 -41.22 32.98 -9.66
CA LEU A 192 -41.02 34.26 -9.01
C LEU A 192 -42.14 34.41 -7.98
N PRO A 193 -41.82 34.71 -6.70
CA PRO A 193 -42.66 35.64 -5.97
C PRO A 193 -41.85 36.91 -5.66
N GLU A 194 -42.33 38.00 -6.25
CA GLU A 194 -42.01 39.39 -5.97
C GLU A 194 -42.42 39.80 -4.52
N PRO A 195 -42.10 41.02 -4.05
CA PRO A 195 -41.39 41.24 -2.80
C PRO A 195 -42.27 41.90 -1.74
N THR A 196 -41.87 41.83 -0.47
CA THR A 196 -42.31 42.82 0.52
C THR A 196 -41.23 42.98 1.59
N ALA A 197 -40.39 43.99 1.39
CA ALA A 197 -39.64 44.68 2.47
C ALA A 197 -40.65 45.37 3.43
N PRO A 198 -40.27 45.96 4.59
CA PRO A 198 -38.94 46.34 5.11
C PRO A 198 -38.75 45.79 6.56
N ASP A 199 -37.72 45.99 7.37
CA ASP A 199 -36.88 47.16 7.61
C ASP A 199 -35.77 46.77 8.62
N ALA A 200 -34.78 47.65 8.72
CA ALA A 200 -33.87 47.85 9.86
C ALA A 200 -32.64 46.91 10.08
N ALA A 201 -31.51 47.49 9.66
CA ALA A 201 -30.35 47.82 10.50
C ALA A 201 -29.11 46.93 10.45
N ALA A 202 -28.02 47.57 9.97
CA ALA A 202 -26.66 47.57 10.54
C ALA A 202 -25.91 46.22 10.59
N ALA A 203 -24.65 46.05 10.21
CA ALA A 203 -23.50 46.92 10.04
C ALA A 203 -22.38 46.07 9.40
N VAL A 204 -21.49 46.71 8.64
CA VAL A 204 -20.01 46.64 8.77
C VAL A 204 -19.42 45.22 8.99
N HIS A 205 -18.75 44.61 8.01
CA HIS A 205 -17.32 44.84 7.80
C HIS A 205 -16.85 44.50 6.37
N ASP A 206 -16.08 45.44 5.85
CA ASP A 206 -15.24 45.43 4.67
C ASP A 206 -13.88 44.76 4.98
N THR A 207 -13.37 43.90 4.10
CA THR A 207 -11.93 43.72 3.82
C THR A 207 -11.72 43.15 2.41
N ARG A 208 -11.81 44.03 1.41
CA ARG A 208 -11.24 43.79 0.08
C ARG A 208 -9.82 44.36 0.03
N GLY A 209 -8.80 43.50 0.00
CA GLY A 209 -7.40 43.92 -0.21
C GLY A 209 -6.81 43.29 -1.47
N PRO A 210 -6.64 44.03 -2.58
CA PRO A 210 -5.76 43.63 -3.66
C PRO A 210 -4.33 44.10 -3.39
N ALA A 211 -3.37 43.20 -3.62
CA ALA A 211 -1.93 43.46 -3.58
C ALA A 211 -1.53 44.45 -4.69
N SER A 212 -0.68 45.43 -4.35
CA SER A 212 -0.01 46.31 -5.31
C SER A 212 1.50 46.13 -5.20
N MET A 213 2.12 45.86 -6.33
CA MET A 213 3.57 45.77 -6.56
C MET A 213 4.24 47.15 -6.48
N GLU A 214 5.43 47.19 -5.90
CA GLU A 214 6.57 47.97 -6.40
C GLU A 214 7.52 47.04 -7.16
#